data_AF-A0AAV2BBG0-F1
#
_entry.id   AF-A0AAV2BBG0-F1
#
_cell.length_a   1.000
_cell.length_b   1.000
_cell.length_c   1.000
_cell.angle_alpha   90.00
_cell.angle_beta   90.00
_cell.angle_gamma   90.00
#
_symmetry.space_group_name_H-M   'P 1'
#
loop_
_entity.id
_entity.type
_entity.pdbx_description
1 polymer ?
#
loop_
_entity_poly.entity_id
_entity_poly.type
_entity_poly.pdbx_seq_one_letter_code
_entity_poly.pdbx_strand_id
1 'polypeptide(L)'
;MKYFLITVLCLLLVEEGIAKCCDTPADCGPGECCTSKGKYGWCEKLSEKGAECSRGVLASGLYPNTCPCIDGLECKPTNEFYYKGLAIPTDYKCVN
;
A
#
# COMPACT_ATOMS: atom_id res chain seq x y z
N MET A 1 38.50 6.52 16.11
CA MET A 1 37.77 6.57 14.82
C MET A 1 36.95 5.29 14.52
N LYS A 2 36.70 4.40 15.49
CA LYS A 2 35.97 3.14 15.26
C LYS A 2 34.47 3.27 15.51
N TYR A 3 34.06 4.16 16.43
CA TYR A 3 32.66 4.37 16.80
C TYR A 3 31.88 5.26 15.81
N PHE A 4 32.56 6.08 15.03
CA PHE A 4 31.92 7.02 14.09
C PHE A 4 31.22 6.30 12.92
N LEU A 5 31.80 5.19 12.45
CA LEU A 5 31.18 4.35 11.42
C LEU A 5 29.94 3.63 11.96
N ILE A 6 29.94 3.22 13.23
CA ILE A 6 28.82 2.52 13.87
C ILE A 6 27.64 3.47 14.06
N THR A 7 27.89 4.73 14.44
CA THR A 7 26.84 5.75 14.61
C THR A 7 26.14 6.12 13.31
N VAL A 8 26.89 6.22 12.19
CA VAL A 8 26.29 6.50 10.87
C VAL A 8 25.47 5.30 10.37
N LEU A 9 25.94 4.08 10.61
CA LEU A 9 25.21 2.86 10.23
C LEU A 9 23.89 2.71 11.00
N CYS A 10 23.87 3.05 12.30
CA CYS A 10 22.64 3.02 13.10
C CYS A 10 21.61 4.08 12.67
N LEU A 11 22.04 5.27 12.23
CA LEU A 11 21.12 6.32 11.75
C LEU A 11 20.45 5.95 10.43
N LEU A 12 21.10 5.16 9.57
CA LEU A 12 20.53 4.65 8.32
C LEU A 12 19.51 3.52 8.51
N LEU A 13 19.40 2.96 9.72
CA LEU A 13 18.50 1.83 10.02
C LEU A 13 17.17 2.27 10.66
N VAL A 14 17.01 3.55 11.00
CA VAL A 14 15.77 4.08 11.62
C VAL A 14 14.82 4.60 10.53
N GLU A 15 14.39 3.74 9.63
CA GLU A 15 13.23 4.00 8.75
C GLU A 15 12.21 2.87 8.90
N GLU A 16 11.92 2.49 10.15
CA GLU A 16 10.95 1.44 10.45
C GLU A 16 9.71 2.02 11.13
N GLY A 17 8.76 2.42 10.28
CA GLY A 17 7.36 1.98 10.40
C GLY A 17 6.61 2.35 11.67
N ILE A 18 6.57 3.63 12.04
CA ILE A 18 5.49 4.10 12.90
C ILE A 18 4.25 4.23 12.02
N ALA A 19 3.20 3.45 12.29
CA ALA A 19 1.92 3.57 11.61
C ALA A 19 1.42 5.02 11.71
N LYS A 20 1.54 5.77 10.61
CA LYS A 20 1.21 7.19 10.55
C LYS A 20 -0.24 7.35 10.12
N CYS A 21 -1.04 8.06 10.90
CA CYS A 21 -2.39 8.41 10.49
C CYS A 21 -2.36 9.40 9.32
N CYS A 22 -3.35 9.33 8.44
CA CYS A 22 -3.52 10.27 7.33
C CYS A 22 -5.00 10.57 7.11
N ASP A 23 -5.28 11.78 6.63
CA ASP A 23 -6.60 12.19 6.15
C ASP A 23 -6.62 12.32 4.63
N THR A 24 -5.45 12.52 4.02
CA THR A 24 -5.27 12.67 2.57
C THR A 24 -4.00 11.95 2.10
N PRO A 25 -3.88 11.64 0.79
CA PRO A 25 -2.66 11.06 0.24
C PRO A 25 -1.39 11.92 0.44
N ALA A 26 -1.55 13.25 0.56
CA ALA A 26 -0.42 14.17 0.74
C ALA A 26 0.24 14.06 2.13
N ASP A 27 -0.43 13.42 3.08
CA ASP A 27 0.11 13.21 4.43
C ASP A 27 1.16 12.09 4.46
N CYS A 28 1.21 11.24 3.43
CA CYS A 28 2.09 10.08 3.38
C CYS A 28 3.40 10.37 2.62
N GLY A 29 4.43 9.58 2.92
CA GLY A 29 5.74 9.73 2.30
C GLY A 29 5.79 9.20 0.85
N PRO A 30 6.92 9.40 0.17
CA PRO A 30 7.15 8.79 -1.13
C PRO A 30 7.09 7.26 -1.03
N GLY A 31 6.40 6.61 -1.97
CA GLY A 31 6.21 5.15 -1.96
C GLY A 31 5.15 4.66 -0.97
N GLU A 32 4.33 5.56 -0.43
CA GLU A 32 3.21 5.26 0.44
C GLU A 32 1.88 5.77 -0.13
N CYS A 33 0.78 5.22 0.36
CA CYS A 33 -0.56 5.71 0.11
C CYS A 33 -1.36 5.80 1.42
N CYS A 34 -2.42 6.61 1.41
CA CYS A 34 -3.35 6.68 2.53
C CYS A 34 -4.48 5.65 2.36
N THR A 35 -4.51 4.63 3.21
CA THR A 35 -5.54 3.58 3.21
C THR A 35 -6.62 3.86 4.25
N SER A 36 -7.88 3.49 3.97
CA SER A 36 -8.99 3.57 4.90
C SER A 36 -9.22 2.22 5.57
N LYS A 37 -8.91 2.10 6.86
CA LYS A 37 -9.22 0.92 7.69
C LYS A 37 -10.19 1.33 8.79
N GLY A 38 -11.49 1.19 8.51
CA GLY A 38 -12.56 1.66 9.39
C GLY A 38 -12.77 3.17 9.32
N LYS A 39 -12.69 3.86 10.46
CA LYS A 39 -12.93 5.33 10.56
C LYS A 39 -11.67 6.18 10.37
N TYR A 40 -10.50 5.57 10.30
CA TYR A 40 -9.21 6.26 10.28
C TYR A 40 -8.41 5.89 9.04
N GLY A 41 -7.64 6.86 8.53
CA GLY A 41 -6.68 6.64 7.47
C GLY A 41 -5.30 6.30 8.00
N TRP A 42 -4.57 5.43 7.29
CA TRP A 42 -3.22 5.00 7.63
C TRP A 42 -2.31 5.04 6.40
N CYS A 43 -1.13 5.62 6.56
CA CYS A 43 -0.08 5.55 5.56
C CYS A 43 0.47 4.12 5.52
N GLU A 44 0.40 3.51 4.34
CA GLU A 44 0.93 2.18 4.08
C GLU A 44 1.80 2.20 2.83
N LYS A 45 2.76 1.29 2.73
CA LYS A 45 3.61 1.16 1.55
C LYS A 45 2.79 0.72 0.34
N LEU A 46 3.19 1.17 -0.85
CA LEU A 46 2.65 0.66 -2.10
C LEU A 46 2.82 -0.86 -2.20
N SER A 47 1.83 -1.53 -2.81
CA SER A 47 1.80 -2.99 -2.89
C SER A 47 2.86 -3.52 -3.86
N GLU A 48 3.65 -4.48 -3.38
CA GLU A 48 4.67 -5.16 -4.18
C GLU A 48 4.08 -6.32 -5.00
N LYS A 49 4.88 -6.89 -5.89
CA LYS A 49 4.47 -8.01 -6.74
C LYS A 49 3.93 -9.18 -5.92
N GLY A 50 2.75 -9.67 -6.30
CA GLY A 50 2.03 -10.75 -5.64
C GLY A 50 1.22 -10.34 -4.41
N ALA A 51 1.39 -9.12 -3.91
CA ALA A 51 0.59 -8.59 -2.80
C ALA A 51 -0.80 -8.15 -3.30
N GLU A 52 -1.76 -8.07 -2.36
CA GLU A 52 -3.09 -7.56 -2.63
C GLU A 52 -3.06 -6.06 -2.95
N CYS A 53 -3.93 -5.63 -3.86
CA CYS A 53 -3.96 -4.25 -4.32
C CYS A 53 -5.37 -3.70 -4.40
N SER A 54 -5.50 -2.41 -4.10
CA SER A 54 -6.73 -1.67 -4.41
C SER A 54 -6.74 -1.24 -5.89
N ARG A 55 -7.87 -1.47 -6.56
CA ARG A 55 -8.11 -1.02 -7.94
C ARG A 55 -8.56 0.44 -8.06
N GLY A 56 -8.89 1.09 -6.96
CA GLY A 56 -9.53 2.38 -7.01
C GLY A 56 -9.43 3.17 -5.72
N VAL A 57 -9.78 4.44 -5.85
CA VAL A 57 -9.80 5.39 -4.76
C VAL A 57 -11.24 5.65 -4.34
N LEU A 58 -11.49 5.78 -3.04
CA LEU A 58 -12.77 6.22 -2.50
C LEU A 58 -13.03 7.69 -2.86
N ALA A 59 -14.28 8.15 -2.73
CA ALA A 59 -14.61 9.56 -2.92
C ALA A 59 -13.84 10.51 -1.97
N SER A 60 -13.35 9.99 -0.83
CA SER A 60 -12.49 10.70 0.11
C SER A 60 -11.03 10.84 -0.35
N GLY A 61 -10.62 10.19 -1.45
CA GLY A 61 -9.22 10.15 -1.88
C GLY A 61 -8.39 9.04 -1.22
N LEU A 62 -8.98 8.24 -0.32
CA LEU A 62 -8.29 7.12 0.35
C LEU A 62 -8.45 5.82 -0.41
N TYR A 63 -7.48 4.91 -0.27
CA TYR A 63 -7.57 3.57 -0.80
C TYR A 63 -8.28 2.61 0.17
N PRO A 64 -9.27 1.81 -0.25
CA PRO A 64 -9.92 0.85 0.62
C PRO A 64 -8.98 -0.30 0.98
N ASN A 65 -8.72 -0.50 2.28
CA ASN A 65 -7.97 -1.60 2.89
C ASN A 65 -6.47 -1.74 2.53
N THR A 66 -6.07 -1.54 1.28
CA THR A 66 -4.70 -1.74 0.80
C THR A 66 -4.31 -0.67 -0.22
N CYS A 67 -3.01 -0.45 -0.39
CA CYS A 67 -2.49 0.49 -1.39
C CYS A 67 -2.58 -0.05 -2.83
N PRO A 68 -2.46 0.84 -3.84
CA PRO A 68 -2.25 0.39 -5.21
C PRO A 68 -0.86 -0.22 -5.35
N CYS A 69 -0.62 -0.85 -6.50
CA CYS A 69 0.70 -1.42 -6.80
C CYS A 69 1.76 -0.32 -6.94
N ILE A 70 3.01 -0.68 -6.64
CA ILE A 70 4.16 0.13 -7.02
C ILE A 70 4.21 0.31 -8.55
N ASP A 71 4.79 1.43 -8.99
CA ASP A 71 4.93 1.77 -10.40
C ASP A 71 5.56 0.62 -11.21
N GLY A 72 4.96 0.34 -12.37
CA GLY A 72 5.38 -0.74 -13.26
C GLY A 72 4.72 -2.10 -13.00
N LEU A 73 3.82 -2.19 -12.01
CA LEU A 73 2.96 -3.35 -11.80
C LEU A 73 1.49 -3.02 -12.06
N GLU A 74 0.73 -4.01 -12.52
CA GLU A 74 -0.70 -3.90 -12.77
C GLU A 74 -1.50 -4.65 -11.69
N CYS A 75 -2.59 -4.05 -11.22
CA CYS A 75 -3.49 -4.68 -10.25
C CYS A 75 -4.56 -5.52 -10.98
N LYS A 76 -4.35 -6.85 -11.08
CA LYS A 76 -5.23 -7.76 -11.84
C LYS A 76 -6.02 -8.72 -10.94
N PRO A 77 -7.23 -9.13 -11.34
CA PRO A 77 -7.99 -10.14 -10.62
C PRO A 77 -7.23 -11.48 -10.64
N THR A 78 -7.17 -12.17 -9.51
CA THR A 78 -6.55 -13.50 -9.41
C THR A 78 -7.53 -14.62 -9.10
N ASN A 79 -8.69 -14.28 -8.53
CA ASN A 79 -9.77 -15.21 -8.24
C ASN A 79 -11.10 -14.57 -8.62
N GLU A 80 -12.03 -15.40 -9.09
CA GLU A 80 -13.34 -14.99 -9.54
C GLU A 80 -14.37 -16.08 -9.23
N PHE A 81 -15.60 -15.67 -8.89
CA PHE A 81 -16.74 -16.56 -8.85
C PHE A 81 -17.80 -16.11 -9.85
N TYR A 82 -18.62 -17.06 -10.28
CA TYR A 82 -19.68 -16.79 -11.25
C TYR A 82 -21.01 -16.64 -10.53
N TYR A 83 -21.68 -15.50 -10.75
CA TYR A 83 -23.02 -15.25 -10.25
C TYR A 83 -23.91 -14.74 -11.39
N LYS A 84 -25.01 -15.45 -11.65
CA LYS A 84 -25.95 -15.14 -12.75
C LYS A 84 -25.26 -14.95 -14.12
N GLY A 85 -24.23 -15.75 -14.40
CA GLY A 85 -23.46 -15.69 -15.65
C GLY A 85 -22.45 -14.53 -15.73
N LEU A 86 -22.27 -13.78 -14.66
CA LEU A 86 -21.26 -12.73 -14.55
C LEU A 86 -20.09 -13.22 -13.70
N ALA A 87 -18.87 -13.01 -14.18
CA ALA A 87 -17.66 -13.21 -13.40
C ALA A 87 -17.48 -12.04 -12.43
N ILE A 88 -17.40 -12.35 -11.13
CA ILE A 88 -17.21 -11.38 -10.06
C ILE A 88 -15.84 -11.67 -9.43
N PRO A 89 -14.85 -10.79 -9.60
CA PRO A 89 -13.55 -11.06 -9.03
C PRO A 89 -13.51 -10.72 -7.53
N THR A 90 -12.91 -11.61 -6.75
CA THR A 90 -12.84 -11.52 -5.28
C THR A 90 -11.53 -10.95 -4.81
N ASP A 91 -10.44 -11.28 -5.51
CA ASP A 91 -9.09 -10.95 -5.10
C ASP A 91 -8.35 -10.28 -6.25
N TYR A 92 -7.52 -9.30 -5.91
CA TYR A 92 -6.68 -8.58 -6.86
C TYR A 92 -5.25 -8.56 -6.35
N LYS A 93 -4.30 -8.85 -7.24
CA LYS A 93 -2.87 -8.85 -6.89
C LYS A 93 -2.06 -8.08 -7.91
N CYS A 94 -0.94 -7.53 -7.44
CA CYS A 94 0.03 -6.89 -8.30
C CYS A 94 0.77 -7.91 -9.15
N VAL A 95 0.68 -7.75 -10.47
CA VAL A 95 1.35 -8.59 -11.47
C VAL A 95 2.12 -7.71 -12.44
N ASN A 96 2.95 -8.33 -13.29
CA ASN A 96 3.64 -7.63 -14.37
C ASN A 96 2.71 -7.32 -15.55
#